data_AF-A0A9P4N7R3-F1
#
_entry.id   AF-A0A9P4N7R3-F1
#
_cell.length_a   1.000
_cell.length_b   1.000
_cell.length_c   1.000
_cell.angle_alpha   90.00
_cell.angle_beta   90.00
_cell.angle_gamma   90.00
#
_symmetry.space_group_name_H-M   'P 1'
#
loop_
_entity.id
_entity.type
_entity.pdbx_description
1 polymer ?
#
loop_
_entity_poly.entity_id
_entity_poly.type
_entity_poly.pdbx_seq_one_letter_code
_entity_poly.pdbx_strand_id
1 'polypeptide(L)'
;MASGLLSEKPPLGLLVAQAVGITTSTFLFGANTNITINFIPAILKAPAGLAAQQWQIVYYRGIAIGPALSVVSALATAWVAYHQDSSSLAFKLNTAAAIILPSIIPYTFAFLAPINKKLHEAANSATAAEVQDQAAKVGITNEKSVHQLIDKWGTLHLVRAAITGVGAVLAIWAAIDKMEGVGYTGVALASGANRMG
;
A
#
# COMPACT_ATOMS: atom_id res chain seq x y z
N MET A 1 11.39 29.65 35.02
CA MET A 1 11.98 28.29 34.85
C MET A 1 11.36 27.60 33.63
N ALA A 2 11.65 28.08 32.42
CA ALA A 2 11.01 27.62 31.18
C ALA A 2 12.01 27.43 30.04
N SER A 3 13.21 26.91 30.35
CA SER A 3 14.26 26.64 29.34
C SER A 3 14.57 25.15 29.16
N GLY A 4 13.84 24.24 29.82
CA GLY A 4 14.13 22.80 29.81
C GLY A 4 13.33 21.96 28.81
N LEU A 5 12.18 22.44 28.31
CA LEU A 5 11.24 21.63 27.53
C LEU A 5 11.48 21.66 26.01
N LEU A 6 12.40 22.50 25.51
CA LEU A 6 12.63 22.71 24.08
C LEU A 6 13.80 21.90 23.50
N SER A 7 14.45 21.03 24.30
CA SER A 7 15.73 20.38 23.91
C SER A 7 15.72 18.84 23.93
N GLU A 8 14.59 18.18 24.21
CA GLU A 8 14.57 16.72 24.12
C GLU A 8 14.27 16.28 22.69
N LYS A 9 15.32 15.76 22.02
CA LYS A 9 15.16 15.04 20.76
C LYS A 9 14.17 13.89 21.00
N PRO A 10 13.20 13.66 20.10
CA PRO A 10 12.30 12.53 20.24
C PRO A 10 13.10 11.23 20.37
N PRO A 11 12.67 10.27 21.21
CA PRO A 11 13.38 9.02 21.41
C PRO A 11 13.68 8.33 20.07
N LEU A 12 14.88 7.76 19.92
CA LEU A 12 15.32 7.13 18.67
C LEU A 12 14.32 6.08 18.17
N GLY A 13 13.74 5.29 19.08
CA GLY A 13 12.72 4.29 18.72
C GLY A 13 11.47 4.88 18.06
N LEU A 14 11.07 6.10 18.46
CA LEU A 14 9.92 6.79 17.86
C LEU A 14 10.25 7.29 16.44
N LEU A 15 11.46 7.81 16.24
CA LEU A 15 11.94 8.22 14.91
C LEU A 15 12.05 7.03 13.96
N VAL A 16 12.59 5.90 14.44
CA VAL A 16 12.68 4.66 13.67
C VAL A 16 11.29 4.16 13.30
N ALA A 17 10.35 4.09 14.26
CA ALA A 17 8.98 3.67 13.98
C ALA A 17 8.29 4.58 12.95
N GLN A 18 8.43 5.90 13.08
CA GLN A 18 7.89 6.85 12.12
C GLN A 18 8.48 6.65 10.71
N ALA A 19 9.81 6.51 10.61
CA ALA A 19 10.49 6.26 9.34
C ALA A 19 10.05 4.94 8.70
N VAL A 20 9.93 3.87 9.49
CA VAL A 20 9.44 2.56 9.03
C VAL A 20 8.00 2.66 8.55
N GLY A 21 7.10 3.29 9.32
CA GLY A 21 5.70 3.46 8.98
C GLY A 21 5.51 4.19 7.65
N ILE A 22 6.21 5.32 7.46
CA ILE A 22 6.16 6.11 6.22
C ILE A 22 6.76 5.34 5.05
N THR A 23 7.94 4.74 5.22
CA THR A 23 8.65 4.07 4.12
C THR A 23 7.87 2.85 3.62
N THR A 24 7.39 2.01 4.54
CA THR A 24 6.67 0.78 4.18
C THR A 24 5.30 1.07 3.59
N SER A 25 4.55 2.05 4.10
CA SER A 25 3.26 2.46 3.54
C SER A 25 3.41 3.09 2.16
N THR A 26 4.38 3.97 1.97
CA THR A 26 4.64 4.63 0.67
C THR A 26 5.12 3.64 -0.39
N PHE A 27 6.01 2.71 0.00
CA PHE A 27 6.44 1.63 -0.90
C PHE A 27 5.26 0.74 -1.30
N LEU A 28 4.40 0.37 -0.35
CA LEU A 28 3.19 -0.42 -0.61
C LEU A 28 2.22 0.30 -1.55
N PHE A 29 2.01 1.61 -1.35
CA PHE A 29 1.22 2.44 -2.26
C PHE A 29 1.79 2.44 -3.68
N GLY A 30 3.10 2.68 -3.81
CA GLY A 30 3.80 2.64 -5.10
C GLY A 30 3.68 1.28 -5.78
N ALA A 31 3.88 0.19 -5.04
CA ALA A 31 3.76 -1.17 -5.55
C ALA A 31 2.33 -1.48 -6.06
N ASN A 32 1.30 -1.13 -5.29
CA ASN A 32 -0.10 -1.31 -5.70
C ASN A 32 -0.46 -0.49 -6.95
N THR A 33 0.05 0.74 -7.01
CA THR A 33 -0.14 1.64 -8.15
C THR A 33 0.53 1.09 -9.41
N ASN A 34 1.77 0.61 -9.28
CA ASN A 34 2.54 0.04 -10.39
C ASN A 34 1.85 -1.19 -11.03
N ILE A 35 1.22 -2.04 -10.21
CA ILE A 35 0.44 -3.17 -10.72
C ILE A 35 -0.64 -2.70 -11.70
N THR A 36 -1.40 -1.68 -11.31
CA THR A 36 -2.53 -1.20 -12.11
C THR A 36 -2.08 -0.40 -13.34
N ILE A 37 -1.10 0.49 -13.18
CA ILE A 37 -0.69 1.41 -14.24
C ILE A 37 0.19 0.74 -15.28
N ASN A 38 1.09 -0.18 -14.87
CA ASN A 38 2.09 -0.76 -15.77
C ASN A 38 1.82 -2.23 -16.08
N PHE A 39 1.58 -3.07 -15.06
CA PHE A 39 1.48 -4.52 -15.30
C PHE A 39 0.17 -4.92 -15.95
N ILE A 40 -0.97 -4.41 -15.49
CA ILE A 40 -2.28 -4.78 -16.05
C ILE A 40 -2.38 -4.44 -17.55
N PRO A 41 -2.05 -3.23 -18.02
CA PRO A 41 -2.08 -2.91 -19.45
C PRO A 41 -1.10 -3.77 -20.28
N ALA A 42 0.05 -4.16 -19.71
CA ALA A 42 0.99 -5.03 -20.40
C ALA A 42 0.47 -6.46 -20.54
N ILE A 43 -0.12 -7.01 -19.47
CA ILE A 43 -0.70 -8.37 -19.45
C ILE A 43 -1.86 -8.48 -20.45
N LEU A 44 -2.70 -7.44 -20.54
CA LEU A 44 -3.86 -7.44 -21.43
C LEU A 44 -3.51 -7.53 -22.93
N LYS A 45 -2.24 -7.31 -23.31
CA LYS A 45 -1.77 -7.49 -24.70
C LYS A 45 -1.53 -8.95 -25.07
N ALA A 46 -1.41 -9.85 -24.10
CA ALA A 46 -1.18 -11.26 -24.35
C ALA A 46 -2.49 -12.01 -24.72
N PRO A 47 -2.40 -13.14 -25.44
CA PRO A 47 -3.53 -14.06 -25.61
C PRO A 47 -4.07 -14.54 -24.24
N ALA A 48 -5.36 -14.86 -24.16
CA ALA A 48 -6.08 -15.08 -22.89
C ALA A 48 -5.39 -16.06 -21.92
N GLY A 49 -4.97 -17.24 -22.39
CA GLY A 49 -4.29 -18.22 -21.52
C GLY A 49 -2.96 -17.69 -20.97
N LEU A 50 -2.15 -17.04 -21.82
CA LEU A 50 -0.88 -16.43 -21.40
C LEU A 50 -1.11 -15.23 -20.47
N ALA A 51 -2.14 -14.42 -20.72
CA ALA A 51 -2.50 -13.30 -19.87
C ALA A 51 -2.87 -13.76 -18.45
N ALA A 52 -3.64 -14.86 -18.32
CA ALA A 52 -3.98 -15.44 -17.03
C ALA A 52 -2.73 -15.94 -16.27
N GLN A 53 -1.80 -16.61 -16.97
CA GLN A 53 -0.53 -17.06 -16.38
C GLN A 53 0.35 -15.90 -15.92
N GLN A 54 0.48 -14.84 -16.74
CA GLN A 54 1.24 -13.64 -16.37
C GLN A 54 0.62 -12.92 -15.18
N TRP A 55 -0.72 -12.79 -15.14
CA TRP A 55 -1.44 -12.28 -13.98
C TRP A 55 -1.15 -13.11 -12.72
N GLN A 56 -1.15 -14.44 -12.81
CA GLN A 56 -0.90 -15.33 -11.68
C GLN A 56 0.51 -15.12 -11.08
N ILE A 57 1.52 -14.88 -11.93
CA ILE A 57 2.88 -14.53 -11.49
C ILE A 57 2.87 -13.21 -10.71
N VAL A 58 2.20 -12.18 -11.23
CA VAL A 58 2.08 -10.88 -10.55
C VAL A 58 1.34 -11.03 -9.21
N TYR A 59 0.27 -11.82 -9.17
CA TYR A 59 -0.49 -12.11 -7.96
C TYR A 59 0.38 -12.73 -6.87
N TYR A 60 1.14 -13.79 -7.19
CA TYR A 60 1.98 -14.46 -6.18
C TYR A 60 3.11 -13.57 -5.67
N ARG A 61 3.69 -12.72 -6.53
CA ARG A 61 4.67 -11.72 -6.09
C ARG A 61 4.04 -10.68 -5.16
N GLY A 62 2.81 -10.24 -5.46
CA GLY A 62 2.09 -9.26 -4.65
C GLY A 62 1.71 -9.80 -3.26
N ILE A 63 1.15 -11.01 -3.18
CA ILE A 63 0.71 -11.60 -1.90
C ILE A 63 1.87 -11.95 -0.97
N ALA A 64 3.06 -12.23 -1.51
CA ALA A 64 4.24 -12.54 -0.72
C ALA A 64 4.74 -11.36 0.14
N ILE A 65 4.48 -10.12 -0.28
CA ILE A 65 5.08 -8.93 0.35
C ILE A 65 4.02 -7.92 0.83
N GLY A 66 2.93 -7.75 0.09
CA GLY A 66 1.91 -6.73 0.35
C GLY A 66 1.29 -6.78 1.75
N PRO A 67 0.77 -7.93 2.21
CA PRO A 67 0.19 -8.06 3.55
C PRO A 67 1.19 -7.73 4.66
N ALA A 68 2.44 -8.22 4.55
CA ALA A 68 3.48 -7.94 5.53
C ALA A 68 3.79 -6.44 5.63
N LEU A 69 3.93 -5.74 4.50
CA LEU A 69 4.13 -4.28 4.49
C LEU A 69 2.94 -3.53 5.11
N SER A 70 1.71 -3.97 4.84
CA SER A 70 0.51 -3.34 5.42
C SER A 70 0.45 -3.48 6.94
N VAL A 71 0.86 -4.64 7.48
CA VAL A 71 0.90 -4.88 8.92
C VAL A 71 2.05 -4.13 9.58
N VAL A 72 3.25 -4.15 8.98
CA VAL A 72 4.41 -3.43 9.52
C VAL A 72 4.14 -1.92 9.58
N SER A 73 3.59 -1.35 8.51
CA SER A 73 3.23 0.07 8.48
C SER A 73 2.15 0.42 9.52
N ALA A 74 1.15 -0.45 9.70
CA ALA A 74 0.10 -0.27 10.70
C ALA A 74 0.65 -0.31 12.13
N LEU A 75 1.49 -1.30 12.46
CA LEU A 75 2.08 -1.44 13.78
C LEU A 75 3.02 -0.27 14.11
N ALA A 76 3.81 0.17 13.13
CA ALA A 76 4.72 1.29 13.30
C ALA A 76 3.97 2.61 13.55
N THR A 77 2.91 2.88 12.79
CA THR A 77 2.08 4.09 12.98
C THR A 77 1.25 4.01 14.27
N ALA A 78 0.74 2.85 14.65
CA ALA A 78 0.08 2.63 15.94
C ALA A 78 1.02 2.87 17.13
N TRP A 79 2.28 2.40 17.03
CA TRP A 79 3.30 2.66 18.03
C TRP A 79 3.60 4.16 18.18
N VAL A 80 3.69 4.88 17.06
CA VAL A 80 3.85 6.34 17.08
C VAL A 80 2.66 7.02 17.74
N ALA A 81 1.42 6.65 17.37
CA ALA A 81 0.20 7.18 17.98
C ALA A 81 0.14 6.93 19.49
N TYR A 82 0.54 5.75 19.95
CA TYR A 82 0.54 5.41 21.38
C TYR A 82 1.40 6.36 22.23
N HIS A 83 2.39 7.03 21.64
CA HIS A 83 3.27 8.00 22.30
C HIS A 83 2.88 9.47 22.02
N GLN A 84 1.71 9.72 21.45
CA GLN A 84 1.20 11.06 21.15
C GLN A 84 0.03 11.41 22.08
N ASP A 85 -0.16 12.71 22.31
CA ASP A 85 -1.34 13.20 23.04
C ASP A 85 -2.61 12.85 22.24
N SER A 86 -3.56 12.17 22.87
CA SER A 86 -4.82 11.74 22.25
C SER A 86 -5.67 12.87 21.64
N SER A 87 -5.50 14.10 22.12
CA SER A 87 -6.16 15.30 21.59
C SER A 87 -5.49 15.85 20.32
N SER A 88 -4.22 15.53 20.09
CA SER A 88 -3.42 16.04 18.98
C SER A 88 -3.91 15.56 17.61
N LEU A 89 -3.66 16.36 16.57
CA LEU A 89 -3.95 15.97 15.19
C LEU A 89 -3.06 14.80 14.76
N ALA A 90 -1.76 14.84 15.08
CA ALA A 90 -0.83 13.75 14.79
C ALA A 90 -1.29 12.39 15.34
N PHE A 91 -1.84 12.33 16.56
CA PHE A 91 -2.45 11.11 17.12
C PHE A 91 -3.57 10.58 16.22
N LYS A 92 -4.55 11.44 15.91
CA LYS A 92 -5.72 11.06 15.09
C LYS A 92 -5.31 10.56 13.71
N LEU A 93 -4.34 11.23 13.08
CA LEU A 93 -3.83 10.85 11.76
C LEU A 93 -3.08 9.51 11.79
N ASN A 94 -2.20 9.27 12.76
CA ASN A 94 -1.50 7.99 12.90
C ASN A 94 -2.44 6.85 13.27
N THR A 95 -3.43 7.08 14.13
CA THR A 95 -4.47 6.08 14.45
C THR A 95 -5.29 5.73 13.21
N ALA A 96 -5.69 6.73 12.41
CA ALA A 96 -6.41 6.49 11.16
C ALA A 96 -5.55 5.70 10.17
N ALA A 97 -4.26 6.05 10.01
CA ALA A 97 -3.32 5.30 9.17
C ALA A 97 -3.20 3.83 9.64
N ALA A 98 -3.06 3.60 10.94
CA ALA A 98 -2.94 2.26 11.53
C ALA A 98 -4.16 1.37 11.26
N ILE A 99 -5.35 1.96 11.09
CA ILE A 99 -6.59 1.24 10.74
C ILE A 99 -6.73 1.05 9.23
N ILE A 100 -6.43 2.08 8.44
CA ILE A 100 -6.63 2.08 6.99
C ILE A 100 -5.63 1.15 6.28
N LEU A 101 -4.36 1.16 6.66
CA LEU A 101 -3.31 0.38 6.01
C LEU A 101 -3.61 -1.13 5.94
N PRO A 102 -3.98 -1.82 7.05
CA PRO A 102 -4.27 -3.26 7.00
C PRO A 102 -5.66 -3.56 6.42
N SER A 103 -6.53 -2.56 6.21
CA SER A 103 -7.88 -2.77 5.65
C SER A 103 -7.88 -3.34 4.22
N ILE A 104 -6.74 -3.27 3.51
CA ILE A 104 -6.59 -3.95 2.23
C ILE A 104 -6.79 -5.47 2.32
N ILE A 105 -6.56 -6.08 3.50
CA ILE A 105 -6.70 -7.52 3.71
C ILE A 105 -8.18 -7.92 3.64
N PRO A 106 -9.08 -7.43 4.51
CA PRO A 106 -10.51 -7.73 4.41
C PRO A 106 -11.11 -7.27 3.08
N TYR A 107 -10.66 -6.14 2.52
CA TYR A 107 -11.05 -5.71 1.18
C TYR A 107 -10.71 -6.76 0.11
N THR A 108 -9.52 -7.35 0.18
CA THR A 108 -9.08 -8.36 -0.79
C THR A 108 -9.96 -9.60 -0.71
N PHE A 109 -10.27 -10.08 0.49
CA PHE A 109 -11.19 -11.21 0.65
C PHE A 109 -12.60 -10.91 0.13
N ALA A 110 -13.11 -9.70 0.39
CA ALA A 110 -14.46 -9.33 0.00
C ALA A 110 -14.63 -9.15 -1.53
N PHE A 111 -13.67 -8.50 -2.19
CA PHE A 111 -13.86 -8.04 -3.58
C PHE A 111 -12.97 -8.73 -4.62
N LEU A 112 -11.75 -9.15 -4.22
CA LEU A 112 -10.78 -9.71 -5.15
C LEU A 112 -10.77 -11.24 -5.13
N ALA A 113 -11.04 -11.89 -4.00
CA ALA A 113 -10.99 -13.36 -3.90
C ALA A 113 -11.87 -14.10 -4.93
N PRO A 114 -13.12 -13.68 -5.24
CA PRO A 114 -13.93 -14.32 -6.27
C PRO A 114 -13.31 -14.22 -7.67
N ILE A 115 -12.63 -13.11 -7.98
CA ILE A 115 -11.96 -12.89 -9.27
C ILE A 115 -10.65 -13.66 -9.32
N ASN A 116 -9.88 -13.66 -8.23
CA ASN A 116 -8.64 -14.43 -8.12
C ASN A 116 -8.89 -15.90 -8.42
N LYS A 117 -9.97 -16.48 -7.86
CA LYS A 117 -10.35 -17.88 -8.10
C LYS A 117 -10.53 -18.16 -9.59
N LYS A 118 -11.32 -17.36 -10.30
CA LYS A 118 -11.58 -17.52 -11.74
C LYS A 118 -10.32 -17.36 -12.59
N LEU A 119 -9.46 -16.39 -12.24
CA LEU A 119 -8.21 -16.17 -12.95
C LEU A 119 -7.18 -17.28 -12.72
N HIS A 120 -7.15 -17.88 -11.52
CA HIS A 120 -6.34 -19.09 -11.27
C HIS A 120 -6.83 -20.30 -12.04
N GLU A 121 -8.16 -20.52 -12.10
CA GLU A 121 -8.76 -21.58 -12.91
C GLU A 121 -8.40 -21.40 -14.40
N ALA A 122 -8.49 -20.16 -14.92
CA ALA A 122 -8.10 -19.84 -16.29
C ALA A 122 -6.60 -20.03 -16.56
N ALA A 123 -5.72 -19.70 -15.61
CA ALA A 123 -4.28 -19.85 -15.75
C ALA A 123 -3.84 -21.33 -15.78
N ASN A 124 -4.56 -22.19 -15.05
CA ASN A 124 -4.26 -23.62 -14.95
C ASN A 124 -4.86 -24.45 -16.10
N SER A 125 -5.86 -23.94 -16.82
CA SER A 125 -6.59 -24.66 -17.89
C SER A 125 -5.98 -24.44 -19.29
N ALA A 126 -4.68 -24.19 -19.38
CA ALA A 126 -4.06 -23.57 -20.55
C ALA A 126 -3.86 -24.51 -21.76
N THR A 127 -4.96 -24.87 -22.43
CA THR A 127 -5.02 -24.96 -23.89
C THR A 127 -6.13 -24.04 -24.42
N ALA A 128 -5.94 -23.42 -25.58
CA ALA A 128 -6.92 -22.46 -26.13
C ALA A 128 -8.31 -23.10 -26.34
N ALA A 129 -8.33 -24.42 -26.62
CA ALA A 129 -9.57 -25.20 -26.73
C ALA A 129 -10.22 -25.44 -25.36
N GLU A 130 -9.45 -25.78 -24.32
CA GLU A 130 -9.99 -26.01 -22.97
C GLU A 130 -10.47 -24.72 -22.30
N VAL A 131 -9.85 -23.57 -22.56
CA VAL A 131 -10.34 -22.29 -22.01
C VAL A 131 -11.72 -21.94 -22.57
N GLN A 132 -11.98 -22.21 -23.85
CA GLN A 132 -13.30 -22.01 -24.46
C GLN A 132 -14.34 -23.00 -23.90
N ASP A 133 -13.94 -24.25 -23.68
CA ASP A 133 -14.80 -25.34 -23.20
C ASP A 133 -15.07 -25.25 -21.67
N GLN A 134 -14.09 -24.82 -20.88
CA GLN A 134 -14.23 -24.55 -19.44
C GLN A 134 -15.00 -23.25 -19.20
N ALA A 135 -14.83 -22.25 -20.06
CA ALA A 135 -15.71 -21.08 -20.06
C ALA A 135 -17.18 -21.50 -20.22
N ALA A 136 -17.49 -22.42 -21.14
CA ALA A 136 -18.84 -22.97 -21.26
C ALA A 136 -19.29 -23.79 -20.02
N LYS A 137 -18.39 -24.53 -19.35
CA LYS A 137 -18.71 -25.39 -18.19
C LYS A 137 -18.83 -24.65 -16.86
N VAL A 138 -18.12 -23.53 -16.68
CA VAL A 138 -18.12 -22.72 -15.44
C VAL A 138 -19.25 -21.68 -15.42
N GLY A 139 -20.04 -21.56 -16.49
CA GLY A 139 -21.09 -20.53 -16.60
C GLY A 139 -20.61 -19.23 -17.25
N ILE A 140 -19.43 -19.25 -17.88
CA ILE A 140 -18.91 -18.19 -18.75
C ILE A 140 -19.63 -18.18 -20.11
N THR A 141 -20.93 -18.38 -20.10
CA THR A 141 -21.82 -18.18 -21.25
C THR A 141 -22.55 -16.82 -21.16
N ASN A 142 -22.53 -16.18 -19.98
CA ASN A 142 -22.93 -14.78 -19.74
C ASN A 142 -21.80 -13.94 -19.09
N GLU A 143 -20.60 -14.50 -19.00
CA GLU A 143 -19.57 -14.11 -18.03
C GLU A 143 -18.30 -13.61 -18.75
N LYS A 144 -17.57 -12.74 -18.07
CA LYS A 144 -16.52 -11.90 -18.65
C LYS A 144 -15.34 -12.71 -19.21
N SER A 145 -14.79 -12.31 -20.36
CA SER A 145 -13.55 -12.89 -20.91
C SER A 145 -12.38 -12.75 -19.91
N VAL A 146 -11.33 -13.57 -20.04
CA VAL A 146 -10.13 -13.48 -19.19
C VAL A 146 -9.60 -12.04 -19.14
N HIS A 147 -9.55 -11.35 -20.28
CA HIS A 147 -9.16 -9.94 -20.34
C HIS A 147 -10.09 -9.04 -19.53
N GLN A 148 -11.41 -9.23 -19.61
CA GLN A 148 -12.36 -8.46 -18.81
C GLN A 148 -12.26 -8.78 -17.30
N LEU A 149 -11.89 -10.00 -16.92
CA LEU A 149 -11.60 -10.37 -15.53
C LEU A 149 -10.32 -9.70 -15.03
N ILE A 150 -9.25 -9.71 -15.82
CA ILE A 150 -7.97 -9.04 -15.50
C ILE A 150 -8.18 -7.52 -15.40
N ASP A 151 -8.94 -6.93 -16.31
CA ASP A 151 -9.28 -5.50 -16.30
C ASP A 151 -10.08 -5.11 -15.05
N LYS A 152 -11.13 -5.89 -14.73
CA LYS A 152 -11.89 -5.71 -13.48
C LYS A 152 -11.02 -5.87 -12.25
N TRP A 153 -10.13 -6.88 -12.24
CA TRP A 153 -9.17 -7.09 -11.16
C TRP A 153 -8.27 -5.87 -10.99
N GLY A 154 -7.75 -5.33 -12.09
CA GLY A 154 -6.93 -4.11 -12.10
C GLY A 154 -7.67 -2.90 -11.53
N THR A 155 -8.94 -2.70 -11.90
CA THR A 155 -9.77 -1.61 -11.38
C THR A 155 -9.99 -1.75 -9.86
N LEU A 156 -10.27 -2.95 -9.36
CA LEU A 156 -10.41 -3.19 -7.92
C LEU A 156 -9.06 -3.09 -7.19
N HIS A 157 -7.95 -3.35 -7.88
CA HIS A 157 -6.62 -3.15 -7.35
C HIS A 157 -6.24 -1.67 -7.24
N LEU A 158 -6.77 -0.81 -8.11
CA LEU A 158 -6.64 0.65 -7.98
C LEU A 158 -7.22 1.16 -6.66
N VAL A 159 -8.34 0.58 -6.22
CA VAL A 159 -8.93 0.90 -4.91
C VAL A 159 -7.97 0.51 -3.78
N ARG A 160 -7.27 -0.63 -3.87
CA ARG A 160 -6.21 -0.98 -2.89
C ARG A 160 -5.09 0.04 -2.90
N ALA A 161 -4.67 0.50 -4.08
CA ALA A 161 -3.68 1.56 -4.20
C ALA A 161 -4.18 2.83 -3.49
N ALA A 162 -5.42 3.25 -3.73
CA ALA A 162 -6.01 4.41 -3.07
C ALA A 162 -6.07 4.26 -1.53
N ILE A 163 -6.51 3.11 -1.01
CA ILE A 163 -6.53 2.81 0.43
C ILE A 163 -5.12 2.99 1.02
N THR A 164 -4.11 2.36 0.41
CA THR A 164 -2.73 2.45 0.91
C THR A 164 -2.12 3.84 0.72
N GLY A 165 -2.51 4.56 -0.33
CA GLY A 165 -2.11 5.94 -0.58
C GLY A 165 -2.66 6.89 0.48
N VAL A 166 -3.94 6.76 0.84
CA VAL A 166 -4.53 7.52 1.96
C VAL A 166 -3.78 7.21 3.26
N GLY A 167 -3.54 5.93 3.57
CA GLY A 167 -2.76 5.56 4.76
C GLY A 167 -1.36 6.17 4.79
N ALA A 168 -0.65 6.17 3.66
CA ALA A 168 0.67 6.78 3.53
C ALA A 168 0.64 8.32 3.71
N VAL A 169 -0.32 8.99 3.08
CA VAL A 169 -0.51 10.45 3.21
C VAL A 169 -0.80 10.84 4.65
N LEU A 170 -1.66 10.08 5.35
CA LEU A 170 -1.96 10.33 6.77
C LEU A 170 -0.71 10.19 7.65
N ALA A 171 0.09 9.14 7.44
CA ALA A 171 1.33 8.93 8.19
C ALA A 171 2.36 10.06 7.95
N ILE A 172 2.47 10.53 6.70
CA ILE A 172 3.34 11.66 6.34
C ILE A 172 2.82 12.96 6.97
N TRP A 173 1.51 13.21 6.89
CA TRP A 173 0.92 14.42 7.46
C TRP A 173 1.10 14.45 8.98
N ALA A 174 0.89 13.33 9.67
CA ALA A 174 1.14 13.24 11.11
C ALA A 174 2.59 13.58 11.50
N ALA A 175 3.55 13.22 10.64
CA ALA A 175 4.96 13.55 10.83
C ALA A 175 5.25 15.05 10.63
N ILE A 176 4.62 15.68 9.63
CA ILE A 176 4.80 17.11 9.32
C ILE A 176 4.11 18.00 10.38
N ASP A 177 2.90 17.66 10.81
CA ASP A 177 2.15 18.38 11.85
C ASP A 177 2.98 18.52 13.14
N LYS A 178 3.66 17.43 13.52
CA LYS A 178 4.58 17.44 14.67
C LYS A 178 5.77 18.39 14.46
N MET A 179 6.25 18.57 13.23
CA MET A 179 7.32 19.51 12.94
C MET A 179 6.86 20.97 13.03
N GLU A 180 5.64 21.29 12.59
CA GLU A 180 5.11 22.66 12.68
C GLU A 180 4.84 23.09 14.13
N GLY A 181 4.42 22.15 14.99
CA GLY A 181 4.28 22.38 16.43
C GLY A 181 5.62 22.61 17.16
N VAL A 182 6.73 22.14 16.59
CA VAL A 182 8.10 22.35 17.09
C VAL A 182 8.74 23.44 16.23
N GLY A 183 8.32 24.69 16.43
CA GLY A 183 8.62 25.84 15.56
C GLY A 183 10.02 25.84 14.93
N TYR A 184 10.06 26.20 13.63
CA TYR A 184 11.25 26.38 12.78
C TYR A 184 12.22 27.50 13.24
N THR A 185 12.35 27.79 14.53
CA THR A 185 13.28 28.82 15.03
C THR A 185 14.73 28.33 15.14
N GLY A 186 15.04 27.06 14.83
CA GLY A 186 16.34 26.46 15.12
C GLY A 186 17.11 25.82 13.96
N VAL A 187 16.52 25.66 12.77
CA VAL A 187 17.28 25.09 11.63
C VAL A 187 17.97 26.24 10.88
N ALA A 188 18.92 26.87 11.55
CA ALA A 188 20.02 27.47 10.83
C ALA A 188 20.74 26.31 10.13
N LEU A 189 20.68 26.29 8.79
CA LEU A 189 21.63 25.55 8.00
C LEU A 189 23.01 26.08 8.40
N ALA A 190 23.66 25.42 9.35
CA ALA A 190 25.07 25.60 9.61
C ALA A 190 25.81 25.03 8.39
N SER A 191 25.76 25.77 7.29
CA SER A 191 26.71 25.61 6.20
C SER A 191 28.08 25.71 6.85
N GLY A 192 28.92 24.69 6.66
CA GLY A 192 30.27 24.60 7.25
C GLY A 192 31.26 25.65 6.74
N ALA A 193 30.81 26.86 6.41
CA ALA A 193 31.61 27.97 5.92
C ALA A 193 32.46 28.65 7.00
N ASN A 194 32.17 28.44 8.30
CA ASN A 194 32.92 29.06 9.40
C ASN A 194 33.93 28.10 10.06
N ARG A 195 34.59 27.27 9.25
CA ARG A 195 35.86 26.65 9.62
C ARG A 195 36.90 27.21 8.67
N MET A 196 37.49 28.37 9.02
CA MET A 196 38.77 28.93 8.56
C MET A 196 38.77 30.41 8.98
N GLY A 197 39.37 30.69 10.13
CA GLY A 197 39.54 31.99 10.75
C GLY A 197 40.19 31.82 12.11
#